data_AF-A0A7S1WKQ1-F1
#
_entry.id   AF-A0A7S1WKQ1-F1
#
_cell.length_a   1.000
_cell.length_b   1.000
_cell.length_c   1.000
_cell.angle_alpha   90.00
_cell.angle_beta   90.00
_cell.angle_gamma   90.00
#
_symmetry.space_group_name_H-M   'P 1'
#
loop_
_entity.id
_entity.type
_entity.pdbx_description
1 polymer ?
#
loop_
_entity_poly.entity_id
_entity_poly.type
_entity_poly.pdbx_seq_one_letter_code
_entity_poly.pdbx_strand_id
1 'polypeptide(L)'
;MFGGDRGFSRKGRRDQEWYYNDWLGNSKMNIQYCGGSGPTVVCLELGCGVTVPTVRAELQRCLDDIPSARLIRVNPENPGFTRALKGRAVSLPLGAIEALQRLDEILQEDEMARFILHDQYGCGSEIE
;
A
#
# COMPACT_ATOMS: atom_id res chain seq x y z
N MET A 1 -10.38 19.36 18.26
CA MET A 1 -9.28 20.24 17.80
C MET A 1 -8.25 19.35 17.13
N PHE A 2 -8.15 19.39 15.81
CA PHE A 2 -7.13 18.64 15.07
C PHE A 2 -5.76 19.32 15.29
N GLY A 3 -4.77 18.56 15.76
CA GLY A 3 -3.42 19.04 16.03
C GLY A 3 -2.79 19.61 14.77
N GLY A 4 -2.50 20.92 14.82
CA GLY A 4 -2.01 21.68 13.68
C GLY A 4 -0.61 21.29 13.20
N ASP A 5 -0.32 21.74 11.98
CA ASP A 5 0.85 21.56 11.09
C ASP A 5 2.26 21.83 11.69
N ARG A 6 2.47 21.67 12.99
CA ARG A 6 3.72 22.00 13.69
C ARG A 6 4.93 21.18 13.22
N GLY A 7 4.70 20.06 12.53
CA GLY A 7 5.76 19.24 11.89
C GLY A 7 5.85 19.38 10.38
N PHE A 8 4.95 20.15 9.74
CA PHE A 8 4.94 20.27 8.29
C PHE A 8 6.04 21.23 7.83
N SER A 9 6.97 20.74 7.02
CA SER A 9 7.97 21.57 6.35
C SER A 9 7.98 21.32 4.85
N ARG A 10 8.23 22.37 4.05
CA ARG A 10 8.34 22.23 2.59
C ARG A 10 9.46 21.26 2.20
N LYS A 11 10.56 21.25 2.97
CA LYS A 11 11.67 20.33 2.77
C LYS A 11 11.21 18.90 3.09
N GLY A 12 10.66 18.66 4.27
CA GLY A 12 10.18 17.34 4.69
C GLY A 12 9.14 16.75 3.73
N ARG A 13 8.18 17.56 3.25
CA ARG A 13 7.24 17.13 2.21
C ARG A 13 7.97 16.70 0.94
N ARG A 14 8.92 17.50 0.46
CA ARG A 14 9.66 17.21 -0.77
C ARG A 14 10.48 15.93 -0.64
N ASP A 15 11.12 15.74 0.51
CA ASP A 15 11.92 14.55 0.80
C ASP A 15 11.00 13.32 0.84
N GLN A 16 9.86 13.39 1.52
CA GLN A 16 8.85 12.31 1.54
C GLN A 16 8.32 11.98 0.14
N GLU A 17 8.01 13.00 -0.66
CA GLU A 17 7.54 12.84 -2.04
C GLU A 17 8.64 12.22 -2.92
N TRP A 18 9.91 12.59 -2.72
CA TRP A 18 11.02 12.00 -3.43
C TRP A 18 11.19 10.52 -3.08
N TYR A 19 11.26 10.16 -1.79
CA TYR A 19 11.40 8.76 -1.34
C TYR A 19 10.26 7.88 -1.84
N TYR A 20 9.04 8.39 -1.79
CA TYR A 20 7.86 7.67 -2.29
C TYR A 20 7.95 7.41 -3.80
N ASN A 21 8.28 8.43 -4.59
CA ASN A 21 8.37 8.30 -6.04
C ASN A 21 9.55 7.39 -6.46
N ASP A 22 10.68 7.47 -5.77
CA ASP A 22 11.84 6.60 -6.00
C ASP A 22 11.50 5.13 -5.73
N TRP A 23 10.92 4.84 -4.56
CA TRP A 23 10.44 3.49 -4.22
C TRP A 23 9.44 2.94 -5.23
N LEU A 24 8.47 3.76 -5.65
CA LEU A 24 7.46 3.35 -6.62
C LEU A 24 8.08 3.09 -8.00
N GLY A 25 9.04 3.90 -8.42
CA GLY A 25 9.81 3.72 -9.66
C GLY A 25 10.59 2.40 -9.65
N ASN A 26 11.33 2.14 -8.57
CA ASN A 26 12.09 0.90 -8.40
C ASN A 26 11.18 -0.33 -8.36
N SER A 27 10.02 -0.23 -7.70
CA SER A 27 9.03 -1.31 -7.66
C SER A 27 8.49 -1.64 -9.05
N LYS A 28 8.18 -0.62 -9.87
CA LYS A 28 7.74 -0.78 -11.26
C LYS A 28 8.79 -1.50 -12.10
N MET A 29 10.04 -1.07 -11.99
CA MET A 29 11.16 -1.69 -12.70
C MET A 29 11.32 -3.15 -12.30
N ASN A 30 11.35 -3.46 -11.00
CA ASN A 30 11.49 -4.83 -10.50
C ASN A 30 10.37 -5.76 -11.00
N ILE A 31 9.12 -5.30 -10.99
CA ILE A 31 7.99 -6.07 -11.53
C ILE A 31 8.18 -6.37 -13.01
N GLN A 32 8.62 -5.37 -13.79
CA GLN A 32 8.84 -5.51 -15.22
C GLN A 32 9.97 -6.51 -15.53
N TYR A 33 11.08 -6.46 -14.78
CA TYR A 33 12.21 -7.38 -14.96
C TYR A 33 11.87 -8.83 -14.61
N CYS A 34 11.05 -9.05 -13.59
CA CYS A 34 10.71 -10.40 -13.13
C CYS A 34 9.57 -11.07 -13.92
N GLY A 35 8.99 -10.42 -14.94
CA GLY A 35 8.08 -11.09 -15.88
C GLY A 35 6.85 -11.79 -15.25
N GLY A 36 6.33 -11.27 -14.13
CA GLY A 36 5.13 -11.80 -13.46
C GLY A 36 5.39 -12.75 -12.29
N SER A 37 6.62 -13.22 -12.06
CA SER A 37 7.02 -13.93 -10.84
C SER A 37 7.63 -13.01 -9.77
N GLY A 38 7.69 -11.71 -10.05
CA GLY A 38 8.23 -10.70 -9.15
C GLY A 38 7.29 -10.31 -8.02
N PRO A 39 7.78 -9.45 -7.09
CA PRO A 39 6.96 -8.95 -5.99
C PRO A 39 5.71 -8.23 -6.50
N THR A 40 4.58 -8.39 -5.81
CA THR A 40 3.33 -7.71 -6.15
C THR A 40 3.14 -6.48 -5.26
N VAL A 41 2.85 -5.33 -5.85
CA VAL A 41 2.48 -4.13 -5.08
C VAL A 41 1.05 -4.27 -4.56
N VAL A 42 0.88 -4.12 -3.25
CA VAL A 42 -0.42 -4.11 -2.59
C VAL A 42 -0.70 -2.70 -2.08
N CYS A 43 -1.75 -2.09 -2.62
CA CYS A 43 -2.31 -0.82 -2.16
C CYS A 43 -3.25 -1.10 -0.99
N LEU A 44 -2.83 -0.79 0.25
CA LEU A 44 -3.66 -0.91 1.44
C LEU A 44 -4.25 0.46 1.81
N GLU A 45 -5.56 0.60 1.66
CA GLU A 45 -6.30 1.80 2.04
C GLU A 45 -6.95 1.59 3.42
N LEU A 46 -6.56 2.38 4.42
CA LEU A 46 -7.11 2.31 5.77
C LEU A 46 -7.92 3.56 6.09
N GLY A 47 -9.22 3.41 6.36
CA GLY A 47 -10.08 4.48 6.87
C GLY A 47 -10.24 5.70 5.95
N CYS A 48 -9.82 5.62 4.69
CA CYS A 48 -9.90 6.73 3.76
C CYS A 48 -11.33 6.83 3.21
N GLY A 49 -12.15 7.68 3.82
CA GLY A 49 -13.49 8.00 3.33
C GLY A 49 -13.47 8.95 2.13
N VAL A 50 -14.65 9.45 1.77
CA VAL A 50 -14.82 10.47 0.71
C VAL A 50 -14.19 11.83 1.06
N THR A 51 -13.87 12.05 2.33
CA THR A 51 -13.30 13.30 2.86
C THR A 51 -11.80 13.45 2.59
N VAL A 52 -11.12 12.36 2.18
CA VAL A 52 -9.68 12.36 1.85
C VAL A 52 -9.49 11.82 0.41
N PRO A 53 -9.90 12.58 -0.62
CA PRO A 53 -9.89 12.11 -2.00
C PRO A 53 -8.47 11.91 -2.57
N THR A 54 -7.47 12.58 -1.99
CA THR A 54 -6.07 12.55 -2.45
C THR A 54 -5.44 11.16 -2.32
N VAL A 55 -5.72 10.44 -1.22
CA VAL A 55 -5.21 9.07 -1.04
C VAL A 55 -5.84 8.13 -2.07
N ARG A 56 -7.16 8.24 -2.28
CA ARG A 56 -7.87 7.41 -3.29
C ARG A 56 -7.36 7.66 -4.70
N ALA A 57 -7.09 8.91 -5.05
CA ALA A 57 -6.52 9.27 -6.36
C ALA A 57 -5.11 8.68 -6.54
N GLU A 58 -4.27 8.75 -5.51
CA GLU A 58 -2.92 8.19 -5.59
C GLU A 58 -2.93 6.66 -5.70
N LEU A 59 -3.76 5.97 -4.89
CA LEU A 59 -3.88 4.51 -5.01
C LEU A 59 -4.44 4.08 -6.37
N GLN A 60 -5.40 4.85 -6.93
CA GLN A 60 -5.89 4.60 -8.28
C GLN A 60 -4.77 4.74 -9.31
N ARG A 61 -3.95 5.79 -9.21
CA ARG A 61 -2.78 5.97 -10.08
C ARG A 61 -1.80 4.79 -9.99
N CYS A 62 -1.54 4.27 -8.78
CA CYS A 62 -0.72 3.07 -8.62
C CYS A 62 -1.32 1.83 -9.32
N LEU A 63 -2.64 1.63 -9.22
CA LEU A 63 -3.33 0.49 -9.85
C LEU A 63 -3.35 0.59 -11.39
N ASP A 64 -3.42 1.81 -11.92
CA ASP A 64 -3.37 2.10 -13.35
C ASP A 64 -1.95 1.93 -13.92
N ASP A 65 -0.95 2.43 -13.20
CA ASP A 65 0.46 2.35 -13.60
C ASP A 65 1.04 0.93 -13.45
N ILE A 66 0.50 0.12 -12.54
CA ILE A 66 1.01 -1.23 -12.21
C ILE A 66 -0.12 -2.26 -12.41
N PRO A 67 -0.19 -2.94 -13.58
CA PRO A 67 -1.28 -3.87 -13.89
C PRO A 67 -1.40 -5.07 -12.94
N SER A 68 -0.31 -5.48 -12.28
CA SER A 68 -0.31 -6.55 -11.29
C SER A 68 -0.70 -6.09 -9.89
N ALA A 69 -0.75 -4.77 -9.63
CA ALA A 69 -1.06 -4.26 -8.30
C ALA A 69 -2.47 -4.63 -7.87
N ARG A 70 -2.62 -4.85 -6.56
CA ARG A 70 -3.89 -5.20 -5.91
C ARG A 70 -4.31 -4.14 -4.91
N LEU A 71 -5.61 -4.01 -4.68
CA LEU A 71 -6.19 -3.08 -3.71
C LEU A 71 -6.85 -3.84 -2.56
N ILE A 72 -6.52 -3.46 -1.33
CA ILE A 72 -7.24 -3.83 -0.13
C ILE A 72 -7.82 -2.56 0.45
N ARG A 73 -9.15 -2.45 0.48
CA ARG A 73 -9.84 -1.30 1.09
C ARG A 73 -10.40 -1.70 2.44
N VAL A 74 -10.06 -0.94 3.47
CA VAL A 74 -10.64 -1.08 4.81
C VAL A 74 -11.41 0.18 5.13
N ASN A 75 -12.73 0.11 5.00
CA ASN A 75 -13.60 1.25 5.27
C ASN A 75 -15.02 0.78 5.60
N PRO A 76 -15.54 1.07 6.81
CA PRO A 76 -16.88 0.63 7.20
C PRO A 76 -17.98 1.43 6.47
N GLU A 77 -17.72 2.68 6.13
CA GLU A 77 -18.72 3.60 5.55
C GLU A 77 -18.74 3.53 4.02
N ASN A 78 -17.57 3.33 3.38
CA ASN A 78 -17.42 3.42 1.94
C ASN A 78 -16.63 2.23 1.35
N PRO A 79 -17.12 0.98 1.49
CA PRO A 79 -16.38 -0.22 1.08
C PRO A 79 -16.36 -0.47 -0.44
N GLY A 80 -17.21 0.18 -1.24
CA GLY A 80 -17.31 -0.14 -2.67
C GLY A 80 -16.06 0.21 -3.48
N PHE A 81 -15.82 -0.51 -4.59
CA PHE A 81 -14.84 -0.17 -5.62
C PHE A 81 -15.45 -0.30 -7.03
N THR A 82 -14.79 0.26 -8.03
CA THR A 82 -15.30 0.26 -9.41
C THR A 82 -15.25 -1.15 -10.02
N ARG A 83 -16.14 -1.45 -10.98
CA ARG A 83 -16.16 -2.76 -11.66
C ARG A 83 -14.83 -3.10 -12.37
N ALA A 84 -14.07 -2.08 -12.78
CA ALA A 84 -12.76 -2.24 -13.41
C ALA A 84 -11.74 -2.94 -12.49
N LEU A 85 -11.93 -2.88 -11.17
CA LEU A 85 -11.04 -3.50 -10.19
C LEU A 85 -11.49 -4.92 -9.76
N LYS A 86 -12.53 -5.47 -10.39
CA LYS A 86 -13.00 -6.82 -10.07
C LYS A 86 -11.89 -7.85 -10.32
N GLY A 87 -11.58 -8.66 -9.31
CA GLY A 87 -10.49 -9.65 -9.35
C GLY A 87 -9.11 -9.09 -8.97
N ARG A 88 -8.99 -7.77 -8.77
CA ARG A 88 -7.77 -7.09 -8.31
C ARG A 88 -7.97 -6.32 -7.00
N ALA A 89 -9.21 -6.14 -6.56
CA ALA A 89 -9.56 -5.46 -5.34
C ALA A 89 -10.42 -6.31 -4.41
N VAL A 90 -10.17 -6.16 -3.12
CA VAL A 90 -11.02 -6.65 -2.03
C VAL A 90 -11.38 -5.49 -1.11
N SER A 91 -12.52 -5.61 -0.45
CA SER A 91 -12.97 -4.60 0.51
C SER A 91 -13.45 -5.24 1.79
N LEU A 92 -13.01 -4.66 2.89
CA LEU A 92 -13.30 -5.04 4.26
C LEU A 92 -14.16 -3.92 4.87
N PRO A 93 -15.46 -4.15 5.10
CA PRO A 93 -16.36 -3.18 5.72
C PRO A 93 -16.15 -3.15 7.25
N LEU A 94 -14.90 -2.96 7.66
CA LEU A 94 -14.45 -2.96 9.06
C LEU A 94 -13.79 -1.63 9.40
N GLY A 95 -13.71 -1.32 10.69
CA GLY A 95 -12.84 -0.25 11.17
C GLY A 95 -11.36 -0.58 10.91
N ALA A 96 -10.51 0.42 10.71
CA ALA A 96 -9.08 0.21 10.43
C ALA A 96 -8.37 -0.61 11.53
N ILE A 97 -8.65 -0.30 12.80
CA ILE A 97 -8.07 -1.03 13.94
C ILE A 97 -8.55 -2.48 13.96
N GLU A 98 -9.86 -2.70 13.83
CA GLU A 98 -10.44 -4.05 13.81
C GLU A 98 -9.88 -4.90 12.68
N ALA A 99 -9.71 -4.33 11.48
CA ALA A 99 -9.12 -5.05 10.36
C ALA A 99 -7.65 -5.43 10.63
N LEU A 100 -6.85 -4.53 11.22
CA LEU A 100 -5.47 -4.82 11.57
C LEU A 100 -5.37 -5.89 12.66
N GLN A 101 -6.25 -5.86 13.67
CA GLN A 101 -6.30 -6.90 14.71
C GLN A 101 -6.61 -8.27 14.12
N ARG A 102 -7.59 -8.37 13.23
CA ARG A 102 -7.93 -9.65 12.57
C ARG A 102 -6.81 -10.13 11.65
N LEU A 103 -6.10 -9.21 10.98
CA LEU A 103 -4.92 -9.57 10.18
C LEU A 103 -3.79 -10.09 11.07
N ASP A 104 -3.57 -9.47 12.22
CA ASP A 104 -2.56 -9.91 13.19
C ASP A 104 -2.85 -11.31 13.73
N GLU A 105 -4.12 -11.59 14.08
CA GLU A 105 -4.56 -12.92 14.51
C GLU A 105 -4.27 -13.99 13.44
N ILE A 106 -4.57 -13.70 12.17
CA ILE A 106 -4.28 -14.63 11.06
C ILE A 106 -2.77 -14.83 10.89
N LEU A 107 -1.98 -13.75 10.98
CA LEU A 107 -0.52 -13.83 10.84
C LEU A 107 0.16 -14.58 12.00
N GLN A 108 -0.47 -14.67 13.16
CA GLN A 108 0.02 -15.47 14.28
C GLN A 108 -0.29 -16.97 14.12
N GLU A 109 -1.31 -17.32 13.32
CA GLU A 109 -1.69 -18.70 13.03
C GLU A 109 -0.93 -19.30 11.83
N ASP A 110 -0.48 -18.45 10.89
CA ASP A 110 0.37 -18.85 9.77
C ASP A 110 1.87 -18.74 10.12
N GLU A 111 2.72 -19.66 9.61
CA GLU A 111 4.18 -19.45 9.64
C GLU A 111 4.50 -18.12 8.94
N MET A 112 5.05 -17.16 9.69
CA MET A 112 5.41 -15.85 9.15
C MET A 112 6.24 -16.01 7.88
N ALA A 113 5.76 -15.40 6.79
CA ALA A 113 6.48 -15.40 5.53
C ALA A 113 7.87 -14.79 5.72
N ARG A 114 8.90 -15.47 5.22
CA ARG A 114 10.28 -14.98 5.26
C ARG A 114 10.40 -13.72 4.41
N PHE A 115 10.65 -12.58 5.04
CA PHE A 115 10.85 -11.32 4.34
C PHE A 115 12.30 -11.20 3.90
N ILE A 116 12.52 -11.01 2.60
CA ILE A 116 13.82 -10.65 2.03
C ILE A 116 13.80 -9.13 1.79
N LEU A 117 14.53 -8.39 2.62
CA LEU A 117 14.75 -6.96 2.39
C LEU A 117 15.89 -6.79 1.39
N HIS A 118 15.58 -6.26 0.22
CA HIS A 118 16.60 -5.84 -0.73
C HIS A 118 17.02 -4.39 -0.46
N ASP A 119 18.32 -4.14 -0.38
CA ASP A 119 18.86 -2.78 -0.42
C ASP A 119 18.90 -2.23 -1.85
N GLN A 120 19.27 -0.95 -1.97
CA GLN A 120 19.41 -0.24 -3.25
C GLN A 120 20.50 -0.81 -4.18
N TYR A 121 21.32 -1.74 -3.70
CA TYR A 121 22.36 -2.43 -4.46
C TYR A 121 21.96 -3.86 -4.84
N GLY A 122 20.73 -4.27 -4.51
CA GLY A 122 20.20 -5.61 -4.79
C GLY A 122 20.66 -6.68 -3.80
N CYS A 123 21.34 -6.30 -2.72
CA CYS A 123 21.71 -7.23 -1.65
C CYS A 123 20.50 -7.47 -0.74
N GLY A 124 20.11 -8.74 -0.59
CA GLY A 124 19.03 -9.16 0.30
C GLY A 124 19.54 -9.49 1.71
N SER A 125 18.84 -9.05 2.76
CA SER A 125 18.97 -9.63 4.11
C SER A 125 17.68 -10.36 4.46
N GLU A 126 17.80 -11.57 4.99
CA GLU A 126 16.71 -12.29 5.62
C GLU A 126 16.53 -11.74 7.03
N ILE A 127 15.27 -11.55 7.45
CA ILE A 127 14.92 -11.24 8.84
C ILE A 127 13.90 -12.29 9.27
N GLU A 128 14.15 -12.91 10.42
CA GLU A 128 13.18 -13.75 11.14
C GLU A 128 12.33 -12.89 12.08
#